data_AF-A0A836FMX6-F1
#
_entry.id   AF-A0A836FMX6-F1
#
_cell.length_a   1.000
_cell.length_b   1.000
_cell.length_c   1.000
_cell.angle_alpha   90.00
_cell.angle_beta   90.00
_cell.angle_gamma   90.00
#
_symmetry.space_group_name_H-M   'P 1'
#
loop_
_entity.id
_entity.type
_entity.pdbx_description
1 polymer ?
#
loop_
_entity_poly.entity_id
_entity_poly.type
_entity_poly.pdbx_seq_one_letter_code
_entity_poly.pdbx_strand_id
1 'polypeptide(L)' 'MALFLVFLLRIMTELNRRPIDFMEGESKLVSGFNVEYFRDWFALIFMAEYGIFRYLVVDMFTNLIISL' A
#
# COMPACT_ATOMS: atom_id res chain seq x y z
N MET A 1 16.76 14.35 -5.12
CA MET A 1 16.83 12.99 -5.67
C MET A 1 16.86 11.91 -4.59
N ALA A 2 17.84 11.90 -3.67
CA ALA A 2 17.93 10.85 -2.62
C ALA A 2 16.72 10.80 -1.67
N LEU A 3 16.22 11.96 -1.22
CA LEU A 3 15.03 12.05 -0.36
C LEU A 3 13.76 11.48 -1.01
N PHE A 4 13.61 11.65 -2.32
CA PHE A 4 12.46 11.11 -3.07
C PHE A 4 12.49 9.57 -3.08
N LEU A 5 13.66 8.96 -3.30
CA LEU A 5 13.81 7.50 -3.27
C LEU A 5 13.54 6.92 -1.88
N VAL A 6 14.03 7.60 -0.81
CA VAL A 6 13.77 7.18 0.57
C VAL A 6 12.28 7.28 0.90
N PHE A 7 11.60 8.34 0.45
CA PHE A 7 10.17 8.51 0.66
C PHE A 7 9.35 7.45 -0.09
N LEU A 8 9.75 7.10 -1.31
CA LEU A 8 9.10 6.03 -2.09
C LEU A 8 9.26 4.66 -1.40
N LEU A 9 10.45 4.35 -0.88
CA LEU A 9 10.68 3.14 -0.08
C LEU A 9 9.85 3.13 1.22
N ARG A 10 9.70 4.29 1.87
CA ARG A 10 8.86 4.43 3.06
C ARG A 10 7.40 4.09 2.75
N ILE A 11 6.82 4.63 1.66
CA ILE A 11 5.44 4.33 1.26
C ILE A 11 5.26 2.83 1.01
N MET A 12 6.21 2.18 0.33
CA MET A 12 6.15 0.74 0.08
C MET A 12 6.20 -0.08 1.37
N THR A 13 6.97 0.38 2.36
CA THR A 13 7.10 -0.29 3.67
C THR A 13 5.86 -0.07 4.54
N GLU A 14 5.30 1.13 4.58
CA GLU A 14 4.13 1.46 5.40
C GLU A 14 2.86 0.72 4.94
N LEU A 15 2.74 0.46 3.65
CA LEU A 15 1.60 -0.24 3.07
C LEU A 15 1.87 -1.74 2.88
N ASN A 16 2.95 -2.28 3.47
CA ASN A 16 3.35 -3.69 3.35
C ASN A 16 3.30 -4.21 1.90
N ARG A 17 3.69 -3.37 0.93
CA ARG A 17 3.53 -3.70 -0.48
C ARG A 17 4.83 -4.22 -1.07
N ARG A 18 4.69 -5.10 -2.07
CA ARG A 18 5.84 -5.73 -2.74
C ARG A 18 6.86 -4.66 -3.16
N PRO A 19 8.15 -4.88 -2.91
CA PRO A 19 8.81 -6.12 -2.48
C PRO A 19 8.87 -6.36 -0.95
N ILE A 20 8.37 -5.44 -0.11
CA ILE A 20 8.48 -5.48 1.36
C ILE A 20 7.13 -5.95 1.94
N ASP A 21 6.75 -7.18 1.58
CA ASP A 21 5.47 -7.79 1.96
C ASP A 21 5.74 -9.11 2.72
N PHE A 22 6.44 -9.01 3.86
CA PHE A 22 6.94 -10.17 4.59
C PHE A 22 5.91 -10.80 5.53
N MET A 23 5.09 -9.94 6.15
CA MET A 23 4.04 -10.36 7.06
C MET A 23 2.79 -10.79 6.30
N GLU A 24 2.44 -10.07 5.23
CA GLU A 24 1.14 -10.12 4.56
C GLU A 24 1.19 -10.83 3.18
N GLY A 25 2.04 -11.85 3.06
CA GLY A 25 2.11 -12.65 1.83
C GLY A 25 0.77 -13.30 1.46
N GLU A 26 0.54 -13.53 0.14
CA GLU A 26 -0.77 -13.93 -0.42
C GLU A 26 -1.43 -15.12 0.29
N SER A 27 -0.64 -16.12 0.71
CA SER A 27 -1.16 -17.27 1.45
C SER A 27 -1.63 -16.90 2.85
N LYS A 28 -0.91 -16.03 3.56
CA LYS A 28 -1.21 -15.59 4.93
C LYS A 28 -2.32 -14.55 4.98
N LEU A 29 -2.50 -13.77 3.91
CA LEU A 29 -3.60 -12.80 3.77
C LEU A 29 -4.98 -13.44 3.93
N VAL A 30 -5.18 -14.61 3.32
CA VAL A 30 -6.48 -15.32 3.32
C VAL A 30 -6.56 -16.33 4.47
N SER A 31 -5.46 -17.03 4.78
CA SER A 31 -5.48 -18.10 5.79
C SER A 31 -5.07 -17.64 7.20
N GLY A 32 -4.64 -16.37 7.37
CA GLY A 32 -4.07 -15.85 8.63
C GLY A 32 -4.72 -14.56 9.10
N PHE A 33 -4.67 -13.49 8.30
CA PHE A 33 -5.12 -12.15 8.74
C PHE A 33 -6.63 -11.95 8.63
N ASN A 34 -7.25 -12.43 7.56
CA ASN A 34 -8.63 -12.08 7.24
C ASN A 34 -9.64 -13.22 7.45
N VAL A 35 -9.35 -14.14 8.39
CA VAL A 35 -10.19 -15.33 8.64
C VAL A 35 -11.58 -14.97 9.20
N GLU A 36 -11.69 -13.80 9.85
CA GLU A 36 -12.92 -13.33 10.50
C GLU A 36 -13.80 -12.45 9.58
N TYR A 37 -13.29 -12.03 8.43
CA TYR A 37 -14.03 -11.15 7.52
C TYR A 37 -14.90 -11.94 6.53
N PHE A 38 -16.15 -11.52 6.38
CA PHE A 38 -16.99 -11.99 5.28
C PHE A 38 -16.47 -11.45 3.94
N ARG A 39 -16.84 -12.12 2.84
CA ARG A 39 -16.41 -11.84 1.47
C ARG A 39 -16.40 -10.35 1.10
N ASP A 40 -17.47 -9.64 1.44
CA ASP A 40 -17.64 -8.25 1.00
C ASP A 40 -16.79 -7.28 1.86
N TRP A 41 -16.61 -7.57 3.15
CA TRP A 41 -15.71 -6.81 4.04
C TRP A 41 -14.24 -7.05 3.68
N PHE A 42 -13.89 -8.29 3.33
CA PHE A 42 -12.58 -8.62 2.77
C PHE A 42 -12.29 -7.78 1.52
N ALA A 43 -13.25 -7.69 0.59
CA ALA A 43 -13.10 -6.87 -0.61
C ALA A 43 -12.92 -5.37 -0.30
N LEU A 44 -13.63 -4.85 0.71
CA LEU A 44 -13.51 -3.46 1.15
C LEU A 44 -12.11 -3.14 1.70
N ILE A 45 -11.50 -4.06 2.45
CA ILE A 45 -10.14 -3.89 2.99
C ILE A 45 -9.13 -3.75 1.84
N PHE A 46 -9.17 -4.64 0.85
CA PHE A 46 -8.29 -4.49 -0.32
C PHE A 46 -8.57 -3.22 -1.11
N MET A 47 -9.85 -2.88 -1.33
CA MET A 47 -10.18 -1.64 -2.04
C MET A 47 -9.65 -0.39 -1.30
N ALA A 48 -9.69 -0.38 0.03
CA ALA A 48 -9.14 0.70 0.84
C ALA A 48 -7.61 0.75 0.74
N GLU A 49 -6.92 -0.37 0.89
CA GLU A 49 -5.45 -0.45 0.81
C GLU A 49 -4.93 0.02 -0.56
N TYR A 50 -5.53 -0.47 -1.66
CA TYR A 50 -5.19 -0.03 -3.03
C TYR A 50 -5.58 1.43 -3.28
N GLY A 51 -6.68 1.89 -2.70
CA GLY A 51 -7.11 3.28 -2.77
C GLY A 51 -6.11 4.24 -2.12
N ILE A 52 -5.65 3.91 -0.91
CA ILE A 52 -4.66 4.68 -0.16
C ILE A 52 -3.32 4.70 -0.91
N PHE A 53 -2.86 3.56 -1.41
CA PHE A 53 -1.65 3.50 -2.23
C PHE A 53 -1.72 4.45 -3.43
N ARG A 54 -2.83 4.38 -4.19
CA ARG A 54 -3.01 5.23 -5.37
C ARG A 54 -3.07 6.70 -5.00
N TYR A 55 -3.76 7.05 -3.91
CA TYR A 55 -3.86 8.42 -3.43
C TYR A 55 -2.48 8.99 -3.07
N LEU A 56 -1.68 8.27 -2.28
CA LEU A 56 -0.33 8.69 -1.87
C LEU A 56 0.62 8.86 -3.05
N VAL A 57 0.55 7.95 -4.02
CA VAL A 57 1.37 8.03 -5.24
C VAL A 57 0.99 9.25 -6.07
N VAL A 58 -0.31 9.49 -6.29
CA VAL A 58 -0.78 10.65 -7.06
C VAL A 58 -0.40 11.96 -6.37
N ASP A 59 -0.61 12.07 -5.05
CA ASP A 59 -0.23 13.25 -4.27
C ASP A 59 1.28 13.54 -4.38
N MET A 60 2.12 12.52 -4.26
CA MET A 60 3.56 12.66 -4.42
C MET A 60 3.93 13.17 -5.83
N PHE A 61 3.30 12.64 -6.88
CA PHE A 61 3.55 13.08 -8.26
C PHE A 61 3.05 14.51 -8.51
N THR A 62 1.89 14.89 -7.99
CA THR A 62 1.37 16.26 -8.15
C THR A 62 2.25 17.27 -7.43
N ASN A 63 2.70 16.96 -6.21
CA ASN A 63 3.62 17.83 -5.46
C ASN A 63 4.98 17.95 -6.17
N LEU A 64 5.48 16.87 -6.78
CA LEU A 64 6.70 16.92 -7.59
C LEU A 64 6.55 17.84 -8.81
N ILE A 65 5.43 17.74 -9.54
CA ILE A 65 5.15 18.58 -10.72
C ILE A 65 5.02 20.05 -10.33
N ILE A 66 4.36 20.37 -9.21
CA ILE A 66 4.23 21.75 -8.71
C ILE A 66 5.58 22.34 -8.29
N SER A 67 6.53 21.50 -7.86
CA SER A 67 7.86 21.93 -7.41
C SER A 67 8.92 22.10 -8.51
N LEU A 68 8.60 21.74 -9.76
CA LEU A 68 9.46 21.83 -10.95
C LEU A 68 9.16 23.10 -11.75
#